data_AF-A0A0D0C6U6-F1
#
_entry.id   AF-A0A0D0C6U6-F1
#
_cell.length_a   1.000
_cell.length_b   1.000
_cell.length_c   1.000
_cell.angle_alpha   90.00
_cell.angle_beta   90.00
_cell.angle_gamma   90.00
#
_symmetry.space_group_name_H-M   'P 1'
#
loop_
_entity.id
_entity.type
_entity.pdbx_description
1 polymer ?
#
loop_
_entity_poly.entity_id
_entity_poly.type
_entity_poly.pdbx_seq_one_letter_code
_entity_poly.pdbx_strand_id
1 'polypeptide(L)'
;MSSILSAHTEPSNPFGHGLRDKFCLDDDYINLNCGSFGCLPLAVRDEYVRRFSELEGNPDRFMRGSLRTEKAEICSKLADFLGAEPESCVLVPNVAHGINTVLRNFPWKTGDVLIMGKASPPNFLSSDYSHQIPPPTCCFLRDYRSPPWCLQLLP
;
A
#
# COMPACT_ATOMS: atom_id res chain seq x y z
N MET A 1 16.96 -2.91 19.50
CA MET A 1 17.11 -3.50 18.14
C MET A 1 17.04 -5.03 18.17
N SER A 2 15.98 -5.65 18.71
CA SER A 2 15.73 -7.11 18.55
C SER A 2 14.40 -7.50 19.19
N SER A 3 13.24 -7.17 18.59
CA SER A 3 11.99 -7.79 19.06
C SER A 3 10.95 -8.08 17.98
N ILE A 4 11.05 -7.48 16.79
CA ILE A 4 10.12 -7.79 15.69
C ILE A 4 10.56 -9.04 14.92
N LEU A 5 11.87 -9.31 14.85
CA LEU A 5 12.42 -10.53 14.26
C LEU A 5 12.53 -11.71 15.26
N SER A 6 12.22 -11.50 16.55
CA SER A 6 12.35 -12.55 17.57
C SER A 6 11.20 -13.57 17.56
N ALA A 7 10.26 -13.47 16.61
CA ALA A 7 9.13 -14.39 16.49
C ALA A 7 9.46 -15.71 15.77
N HIS A 8 10.73 -16.06 15.59
CA HIS A 8 11.12 -17.28 14.90
C HIS A 8 12.11 -18.11 15.72
N THR A 9 11.55 -18.90 16.65
CA THR A 9 11.90 -20.32 16.87
C THR A 9 11.03 -20.88 17.99
N GLU A 10 9.71 -20.95 17.77
CA GLU A 10 8.89 -21.96 18.45
C GLU A 10 8.44 -22.95 17.36
N PRO A 11 8.80 -24.24 17.45
CA PRO A 11 8.41 -25.19 16.43
C PRO A 11 6.91 -25.48 16.54
N SER A 12 6.24 -25.50 15.39
CA SER A 12 4.88 -26.05 15.16
C SER A 12 3.66 -25.14 15.30
N ASN A 13 3.66 -23.94 14.71
CA ASN A 13 2.40 -23.46 14.14
C ASN A 13 2.30 -23.95 12.69
N PRO A 14 1.59 -25.06 12.41
CA PRO A 14 1.50 -25.55 11.04
C PRO A 14 0.73 -24.53 10.21
N PHE A 15 1.37 -24.03 9.15
CA PHE A 15 0.66 -23.31 8.08
C PHE A 15 -0.52 -24.14 7.55
N GLY A 16 -1.45 -23.48 6.85
CA GLY A 16 -2.65 -24.12 6.33
C GLY A 16 -3.84 -24.00 7.28
N HIS A 17 -4.71 -25.02 7.31
CA HIS A 17 -5.98 -24.96 8.05
C HIS A 17 -5.81 -24.73 9.56
N GLY A 18 -4.65 -25.10 10.14
CA GLY A 18 -4.34 -24.89 11.56
C GLY A 18 -4.26 -23.42 11.98
N LEU A 19 -4.11 -22.48 11.03
CA LEU A 19 -4.11 -21.03 11.30
C LEU A 19 -5.48 -20.38 11.11
N ARG A 20 -6.50 -21.13 10.64
CA ARG A 20 -7.81 -20.55 10.32
C ARG A 20 -8.49 -19.93 11.54
N ASP A 21 -8.32 -20.53 12.72
CA ASP A 21 -8.84 -20.02 14.00
C ASP A 21 -8.20 -18.69 14.42
N LYS A 22 -7.11 -18.25 13.77
CA LYS A 22 -6.47 -16.95 13.99
C LYS A 22 -7.07 -15.84 13.14
N PHE A 23 -8.09 -16.12 12.32
CA PHE A 23 -8.77 -15.14 11.49
C PHE A 23 -10.26 -15.10 11.79
N CYS A 24 -10.88 -13.94 11.55
CA CYS A 24 -12.32 -13.73 11.75
C CYS A 24 -13.13 -14.09 10.49
N LEU A 25 -12.82 -15.22 9.85
CA LEU A 25 -13.55 -15.70 8.66
C LEU A 25 -14.77 -16.51 9.09
N ASP A 26 -15.89 -16.36 8.38
CA ASP A 26 -17.08 -17.19 8.61
C ASP A 26 -16.74 -18.68 8.37
N ASP A 27 -17.33 -19.56 9.19
CA ASP A 27 -16.96 -20.99 9.24
C ASP A 27 -17.14 -21.69 7.87
N ASP A 28 -18.16 -21.31 7.11
CA ASP A 28 -18.48 -21.82 5.77
C ASP A 28 -17.80 -21.05 4.62
N TYR A 29 -17.07 -19.97 4.92
CA TYR A 29 -16.41 -19.14 3.92
C TYR A 29 -14.95 -19.54 3.66
N ILE A 30 -14.64 -19.82 2.39
CA ILE A 30 -13.30 -20.12 1.91
C ILE A 30 -12.77 -18.92 1.11
N ASN A 31 -11.87 -18.16 1.70
CA ASN A 31 -11.26 -17.00 1.05
C ASN A 31 -10.18 -17.42 0.05
N LEU A 32 -10.55 -17.60 -1.21
CA LEU A 32 -9.62 -17.85 -2.32
C LEU A 32 -9.07 -16.56 -2.95
N ASN A 33 -9.49 -15.39 -2.47
CA ASN A 33 -9.13 -14.08 -3.02
C ASN A 33 -8.55 -13.14 -1.94
N CYS A 34 -7.63 -13.66 -1.12
CA CYS A 34 -6.97 -12.85 -0.10
C CYS A 34 -6.13 -11.70 -0.69
N GLY A 35 -5.76 -11.77 -1.98
CA GLY A 35 -5.00 -10.74 -2.67
C GLY A 35 -5.77 -9.45 -2.99
N SER A 36 -7.10 -9.43 -2.89
CA SER A 36 -7.90 -8.22 -3.17
C SER A 36 -8.04 -7.31 -1.95
N PHE A 37 -8.63 -7.82 -0.87
CA PHE A 37 -8.95 -7.02 0.34
C PHE A 37 -8.23 -7.51 1.60
N GLY A 38 -7.46 -8.60 1.50
CA GLY A 38 -6.78 -9.21 2.64
C GLY A 38 -7.72 -9.97 3.59
N CYS A 39 -7.13 -10.39 4.71
CA CYS A 39 -7.84 -10.88 5.88
C CYS A 39 -6.97 -10.58 7.10
N LEU A 40 -7.54 -9.92 8.10
CA LEU A 40 -6.80 -9.48 9.28
C LEU A 40 -6.76 -10.61 10.33
N PRO A 41 -5.59 -11.02 10.83
CA PRO A 41 -5.52 -11.92 11.98
C PRO A 41 -6.19 -11.28 13.22
N LEU A 42 -6.80 -12.10 14.07
CA LEU A 42 -7.51 -11.68 15.29
C LEU A 42 -6.64 -10.82 16.19
N ALA A 43 -5.37 -11.19 16.38
CA ALA A 43 -4.43 -10.42 17.19
C ALA A 43 -4.25 -8.97 16.69
N VAL A 44 -4.26 -8.75 15.37
CA VAL A 44 -4.13 -7.41 14.79
C VAL A 44 -5.46 -6.66 14.86
N ARG A 45 -6.59 -7.35 14.67
CA ARG A 45 -7.94 -6.77 14.85
C ARG A 45 -8.13 -6.26 16.28
N ASP A 46 -7.76 -7.06 17.26
CA ASP A 46 -7.98 -6.73 18.67
C ASP A 46 -7.15 -5.51 19.09
N GLU A 47 -5.90 -5.43 18.62
CA GLU A 47 -5.09 -4.22 18.81
C GLU A 47 -5.69 -3.01 18.09
N TYR A 48 -6.16 -3.16 16.85
CA TYR A 48 -6.84 -2.07 16.13
C TYR A 48 -8.05 -1.54 16.92
N VAL A 49 -8.92 -2.41 17.43
CA VAL A 49 -10.09 -2.03 18.23
C VAL A 49 -9.65 -1.30 19.50
N ARG A 50 -8.65 -1.84 20.21
CA ARG A 50 -8.10 -1.22 21.42
C ARG A 50 -7.60 0.20 21.16
N ARG A 51 -6.78 0.38 20.11
CA ARG A 51 -6.23 1.68 19.69
C ARG A 51 -7.31 2.65 19.24
N PHE A 52 -8.32 2.16 18.54
CA PHE A 52 -9.46 2.96 18.12
C PHE A 52 -10.24 3.50 19.33
N SER A 53 -10.51 2.65 20.33
CA SER A 53 -11.15 3.11 21.58
C SER A 53 -10.31 4.13 22.35
N GLU A 54 -8.98 3.98 22.38
CA GLU A 54 -8.08 4.97 23.00
C GLU A 54 -8.13 6.32 22.29
N LEU A 55 -8.13 6.31 20.95
CA LEU A 55 -8.23 7.50 20.11
C LEU A 55 -9.55 8.24 20.39
N GLU A 56 -10.68 7.53 20.36
CA GLU A 56 -12.00 8.12 20.61
C GLU A 56 -12.18 8.62 22.05
N GLY A 57 -11.50 7.99 23.02
CA GLY A 57 -11.53 8.41 24.41
C GLY A 57 -10.89 9.79 24.66
N ASN A 58 -9.92 10.20 23.83
CA ASN A 58 -9.34 11.55 23.87
C ASN A 58 -8.68 11.91 22.52
N PRO A 59 -9.47 12.37 21.53
CA PRO A 59 -8.98 12.57 20.17
C PRO A 59 -7.93 13.68 20.09
N ASP A 60 -8.06 14.76 20.88
CA ASP A 60 -7.08 15.85 20.88
C ASP A 60 -5.71 15.41 21.36
N ARG A 61 -5.64 14.61 22.45
CA ARG A 61 -4.38 14.08 22.95
C ARG A 61 -3.70 13.19 21.93
N PHE A 62 -4.47 12.34 21.23
CA PHE A 62 -3.93 11.45 20.22
C PHE A 62 -3.45 12.24 18.99
N MET A 63 -4.34 13.03 18.38
CA MET A 63 -4.08 13.73 17.12
C MET A 63 -2.98 14.78 17.24
N ARG A 64 -2.91 15.51 18.36
CA ARG A 64 -1.91 16.58 18.58
C ARG A 64 -0.67 16.10 19.32
N GLY A 65 -0.78 15.03 20.11
CA GLY A 65 0.29 14.53 20.95
C GLY A 65 0.99 13.31 20.35
N SER A 66 0.35 12.15 20.40
CA SER A 66 1.03 10.87 20.19
C SER A 66 1.21 10.49 18.73
N LEU A 67 0.29 10.89 17.83
CA LEU A 67 0.26 10.46 16.42
C LEU A 67 1.60 10.66 15.71
N ARG A 68 2.26 11.80 15.89
CA ARG A 68 3.54 12.10 15.22
C ARG A 68 4.64 11.11 15.61
N THR A 69 4.80 10.88 16.92
CA THR A 69 5.83 9.99 17.46
C THR A 69 5.55 8.54 17.08
N GLU A 70 4.29 8.11 17.17
CA GLU A 70 3.88 6.75 16.81
C GLU A 70 4.08 6.47 15.31
N LYS A 71 3.75 7.43 14.43
CA LYS A 71 4.01 7.29 12.98
C LYS A 71 5.50 7.15 12.69
N ALA A 72 6.35 7.93 13.36
CA ALA A 72 7.81 7.82 13.19
C ALA A 72 8.32 6.44 13.64
N GLU A 73 7.82 5.92 14.76
CA GLU A 73 8.17 4.58 15.24
C GLU A 73 7.72 3.49 14.24
N ILE A 74 6.51 3.59 13.70
CA ILE A 74 6.02 2.64 12.69
C ILE A 74 6.87 2.71 11.41
N CYS A 75 7.19 3.91 10.92
CA CYS A 75 8.04 4.07 9.74
C CYS A 75 9.45 3.49 9.97
N SER A 76 10.04 3.67 11.16
CA SER A 76 11.33 3.06 11.50
C SER A 76 11.26 1.53 11.50
N LYS A 77 10.22 0.94 12.08
CA LYS A 77 10.02 -0.52 12.05
C LYS A 77 9.82 -1.07 10.64
N LEU A 78 9.10 -0.33 9.79
CA LEU A 78 8.91 -0.70 8.38
C LEU A 78 10.21 -0.58 7.60
N ALA A 79 10.99 0.46 7.82
CA ALA A 79 12.30 0.66 7.20
C ALA A 79 13.24 -0.50 7.54
N ASP A 80 13.32 -0.88 8.81
CA ASP A 80 14.09 -2.04 9.26
C ASP A 80 13.64 -3.34 8.57
N PHE A 81 12.32 -3.55 8.44
CA PHE A 81 11.77 -4.73 7.77
C PHE A 81 12.06 -4.76 6.26
N LEU A 82 12.02 -3.60 5.60
CA LEU A 82 12.25 -3.46 4.16
C LEU A 82 13.74 -3.34 3.79
N GLY A 83 14.63 -3.15 4.77
CA GLY A 83 16.04 -2.85 4.54
C GLY A 83 16.25 -1.45 3.92
N ALA A 84 15.43 -0.48 4.31
CA ALA A 84 15.45 0.90 3.82
C ALA A 84 15.87 1.89 4.92
N GLU A 85 16.16 3.14 4.55
CA GLU A 85 16.43 4.21 5.52
C GLU A 85 15.14 4.66 6.22
N PRO A 86 15.13 4.92 7.55
CA PRO A 86 13.93 5.34 8.28
C PRO A 86 13.19 6.54 7.66
N GLU A 87 13.94 7.51 7.13
CA GLU A 87 13.42 8.72 6.51
C GLU A 87 12.79 8.48 5.12
N SER A 88 13.03 7.31 4.52
CA SER A 88 12.47 6.93 3.22
C SER A 88 11.10 6.27 3.31
N CYS A 89 10.61 5.97 4.52
CA CYS A 89 9.34 5.30 4.74
C CYS A 89 8.24 6.27 5.20
N VAL A 90 7.10 6.24 4.53
CA VAL A 90 5.90 7.01 4.90
C VAL A 90 4.64 6.16 4.77
N LEU A 91 3.65 6.42 5.63
CA LEU A 91 2.35 5.77 5.60
C LEU A 91 1.37 6.56 4.73
N VAL A 92 0.73 5.88 3.78
CA VAL A 92 -0.34 6.40 2.93
C VAL A 92 -1.58 5.49 3.01
N PRO A 93 -2.80 5.98 2.70
CA PRO A 93 -4.02 5.19 2.85
C PRO A 93 -4.06 3.89 2.03
N ASN A 94 -3.51 3.89 0.82
CA ASN A 94 -3.47 2.72 -0.07
C ASN A 94 -2.46 2.94 -1.23
N VAL A 95 -2.27 1.89 -2.04
CA VAL A 95 -1.34 1.88 -3.19
C VAL A 95 -1.69 2.96 -4.21
N ALA A 96 -2.96 3.10 -4.59
CA ALA A 96 -3.40 4.08 -5.59
C ALA A 96 -3.12 5.51 -5.13
N HIS A 97 -3.33 5.81 -3.83
CA HIS A 97 -2.97 7.11 -3.25
C HIS A 97 -1.47 7.39 -3.36
N GLY A 98 -0.62 6.41 -3.04
CA GLY A 98 0.84 6.55 -3.17
C GLY A 98 1.28 6.84 -4.60
N ILE A 99 0.76 6.09 -5.58
CA ILE A 99 1.06 6.29 -7.01
C ILE A 99 0.64 7.70 -7.45
N ASN A 100 -0.59 8.12 -7.11
CA ASN A 100 -1.10 9.43 -7.47
C ASN A 100 -0.29 10.57 -6.84
N THR A 101 0.14 10.42 -5.58
CA THR A 101 0.99 11.42 -4.92
C THR A 101 2.29 11.65 -5.68
N VAL A 102 2.96 10.58 -6.14
CA VAL A 102 4.19 10.70 -6.94
C VAL A 102 3.89 11.37 -8.28
N LEU A 103 2.92 10.85 -9.04
CA LEU A 103 2.66 11.34 -10.40
C LEU A 103 2.20 12.80 -10.44
N ARG A 104 1.47 13.28 -9.42
CA ARG A 104 1.02 14.67 -9.34
C ARG A 104 2.09 15.66 -8.94
N ASN A 105 3.13 15.21 -8.24
CA ASN A 105 4.20 16.07 -7.74
C ASN A 105 5.50 15.90 -8.54
N PHE A 106 5.53 14.98 -9.51
CA PHE A 106 6.64 14.84 -10.41
C PHE A 106 6.77 16.10 -11.28
N PRO A 107 7.98 16.69 -11.42
CA PRO A 107 8.18 17.93 -12.16
C PRO A 107 8.23 17.67 -13.67
N TRP A 108 7.08 17.30 -14.25
CA TRP A 108 6.93 17.02 -15.67
C TRP A 108 7.38 18.19 -16.54
N LYS A 109 8.07 17.87 -17.64
CA LYS A 109 8.46 18.80 -18.69
C LYS A 109 7.80 18.40 -20.00
N THR A 110 7.62 19.38 -20.88
CA THR A 110 7.13 19.12 -22.24
C THR A 110 8.01 18.09 -22.93
N GLY A 111 7.39 17.02 -23.43
CA GLY A 111 8.08 15.91 -24.08
C GLY A 111 8.37 14.71 -23.17
N ASP A 112 8.14 14.82 -21.85
CA ASP A 112 8.21 13.66 -20.95
C ASP A 112 7.10 12.66 -21.26
N VAL A 113 7.40 11.37 -21.07
CA VAL A 113 6.50 10.25 -21.37
C VAL A 113 6.40 9.35 -20.15
N LEU A 114 5.17 9.02 -19.75
CA LEU A 114 4.89 7.98 -18.76
C LEU A 114 4.78 6.63 -19.48
N ILE A 115 5.63 5.68 -19.10
CA ILE A 115 5.61 4.31 -19.63
C ILE A 115 4.95 3.39 -18.60
N MET A 116 3.92 2.65 -19.02
CA MET A 116 3.23 1.68 -18.18
C MET A 116 3.18 0.30 -18.83
N GLY A 117 3.29 -0.74 -17.99
CA GLY A 117 3.09 -2.12 -18.42
C GLY A 117 1.61 -2.41 -18.71
N LYS A 118 1.36 -3.33 -19.64
CA LYS A 118 -0.01 -3.74 -20.04
C LYS A 118 -0.83 -4.33 -18.89
N ALA A 119 -0.17 -4.96 -17.92
CA ALA A 119 -0.82 -5.56 -16.75
C ALA A 119 -1.08 -4.55 -15.62
N SER A 120 -0.71 -3.28 -15.78
CA SER A 120 -0.99 -2.24 -14.79
C SER A 120 -2.50 -2.09 -14.61
N PRO A 121 -3.03 -2.19 -13.38
CA PRO A 121 -4.43 -1.97 -13.07
C PRO A 121 -4.92 -0.59 -13.59
N PRO A 122 -6.05 -0.54 -14.30
CA PRO A 122 -6.53 0.70 -14.94
C PRO A 122 -6.90 1.78 -13.91
N ASN A 123 -7.22 1.37 -12.69
CA ASN A 123 -7.66 2.20 -11.58
C ASN A 123 -6.52 2.86 -10.78
N PHE A 124 -5.24 2.62 -11.12
CA PHE A 124 -4.14 3.39 -10.52
C PHE A 124 -4.09 4.84 -11.02
N LEU A 125 -4.53 5.07 -12.25
CA LEU A 125 -4.81 6.39 -12.80
C LEU A 125 -6.32 6.50 -12.89
N SER A 126 -7.00 7.06 -11.88
CA SER A 126 -8.43 7.25 -12.07
C SER A 126 -8.66 8.18 -13.26
N SER A 127 -9.64 7.82 -14.08
CA SER A 127 -10.03 8.55 -15.31
C SER A 127 -10.21 10.04 -15.07
N ASP A 128 -10.66 10.43 -13.88
CA ASP A 128 -10.91 11.82 -13.48
C ASP A 128 -9.63 12.66 -13.30
N TYR A 129 -8.44 12.04 -13.31
CA TYR A 129 -7.17 12.73 -13.04
C TYR A 129 -6.22 12.85 -14.23
N SER A 130 -6.59 12.32 -15.40
CA SER A 130 -5.84 12.51 -16.65
C SER A 130 -5.66 13.99 -17.01
N HIS A 131 -6.65 14.82 -16.68
CA HIS A 131 -6.67 16.26 -16.98
C HIS A 131 -5.81 17.13 -16.06
N GLN A 132 -5.31 16.59 -14.94
CA GLN A 132 -4.56 17.35 -13.92
C GLN A 132 -3.04 17.15 -13.99
N ILE A 133 -2.57 16.24 -14.85
CA ILE A 133 -1.15 16.08 -15.14
C ILE A 133 -0.87 16.93 -16.40
N PRO A 134 -0.04 18.00 -16.34
CA PRO A 134 0.28 18.81 -17.51
C PRO A 134 0.88 17.88 -18.56
N PRO A 135 0.30 17.76 -19.76
CA PRO A 135 0.26 16.51 -20.50
C PRO A 135 1.67 15.95 -20.70
N PRO A 136 2.13 14.95 -19.90
CA PRO A 136 3.06 14.02 -20.47
C PRO A 136 2.24 13.30 -21.53
N THR A 137 2.86 13.08 -22.66
CA THR A 137 2.24 12.26 -23.69
C THR A 137 2.12 10.86 -23.08
N CYS A 138 0.94 10.50 -22.54
CA CYS A 138 0.75 9.23 -21.85
C CYS A 138 0.67 8.13 -22.91
N CYS A 139 1.84 7.59 -23.24
CA CYS A 139 1.95 6.52 -24.21
C CYS A 139 1.75 5.18 -23.50
N PHE A 140 0.56 4.62 -23.65
CA PHE A 140 0.36 3.22 -23.36
C PHE A 140 1.15 2.40 -24.40
N LEU A 141 2.22 1.72 -23.97
CA LEU A 141 2.88 0.72 -24.81
C LEU A 141 1.92 -0.45 -24.98
N ARG A 142 1.06 -0.35 -25.99
CA ARG A 142 0.04 -1.36 -26.28
C ARG A 142 0.65 -2.61 -26.93
N ASP A 143 1.85 -2.51 -27.49
CA ASP A 143 2.55 -3.65 -28.08
C ASP A 143 4.07 -3.39 -28.22
N TYR A 144 4.90 -4.25 -27.63
CA TYR A 144 6.38 -4.21 -27.79
C TYR A 144 6.84 -4.66 -29.19
N ARG A 145 5.92 -5.17 -30.03
CA ARG A 145 6.19 -5.58 -31.42
C ARG A 145 5.87 -4.52 -32.46
N SER A 146 5.32 -3.38 -32.05
CA SER A 146 5.04 -2.31 -33.00
C SER A 146 6.29 -1.46 -33.23
N PRO A 147 6.56 -1.00 -34.47
CA PRO A 147 7.74 -0.17 -34.76
C PRO A 147 7.78 1.09 -33.88
N PRO A 148 8.97 1.70 -33.64
CA PRO A 148 9.16 2.79 -32.69
C PRO A 148 8.32 4.07 -32.94
N TRP A 149 7.60 4.16 -34.05
CA TRP A 149 6.70 5.26 -34.38
C TRP A 149 5.22 4.98 -34.03
N CYS A 150 4.87 3.78 -33.59
CA CYS A 150 3.50 3.39 -33.27
C CYS A 150 3.17 3.59 -31.78
N LEU A 151 3.49 4.77 -31.25
CA LEU A 151 2.92 5.25 -30.00
C LEU A 151 1.51 5.72 -30.33
N GLN A 152 0.51 4.85 -30.13
CA GLN A 152 -0.89 5.28 -30.21
C GLN A 152 -1.16 6.23 -29.05
N LEU A 153 -1.16 7.52 -29.35
CA LEU A 153 -1.81 8.53 -28.53
C LEU A 153 -3.29 8.13 -28.47
N LEU A 154 -3.75 7.68 -27.31
CA LEU A 154 -5.19 7.57 -27.09
C LEU A 154 -5.74 9.00 -27.03
N PRO A 155 -6.77 9.34 -27.82
CA PRO A 155 -7.40 10.66 -27.79
C PRO A 155 -8.08 10.95 -26.45
#